data_AF-A0A4Q5T554-F1
#
_entry.id   AF-A0A4Q5T554-F1
#
_cell.length_a   1.000
_cell.length_b   1.000
_cell.length_c   1.000
_cell.angle_alpha   90.00
_cell.angle_beta   90.00
_cell.angle_gamma   90.00
#
_symmetry.space_group_name_H-M   'P 1'
#
loop_
_entity.id
_entity.type
_entity.pdbx_description
1 polymer ?
#
loop_
_entity_poly.entity_id
_entity_poly.type
_entity_poly.pdbx_seq_one_letter_code
_entity_poly.pdbx_strand_id
1 'polypeptide(L)'
;MDLLRSPLHDHHVALGAKMAEFGGWTMPLEYPSESGGGVLAEHAAVREAAGLFDVSHLGKASVRGAGALDHVNAVLTNDLRRIGPGQAQYTLCCDETGGTVDDLIAYVRSEFDVFLVPNAANTAAVVAQLQA
;
A
#
# COMPACT_ATOMS: atom_id res chain seq x y z
N MET A 1 12.04 -3.82 -18.75
CA MET A 1 10.63 -4.15 -18.50
C MET A 1 9.86 -2.85 -18.56
N ASP A 2 8.68 -2.85 -19.17
CA ASP A 2 7.83 -1.66 -19.19
C ASP A 2 7.24 -1.42 -17.79
N LEU A 3 7.14 -0.16 -17.37
CA LEU A 3 6.56 0.21 -16.08
C LEU A 3 5.05 -0.02 -16.08
N LEU A 4 4.52 -0.52 -14.96
CA LEU A 4 3.08 -0.64 -14.74
C LEU A 4 2.42 0.74 -14.66
N ARG A 5 1.18 0.85 -15.14
CA ARG A 5 0.40 2.11 -15.12
C ARG A 5 -0.79 1.98 -14.17
N SER A 6 -1.03 3.02 -13.37
CA SER A 6 -2.26 3.07 -12.57
C SER A 6 -3.50 3.23 -13.47
N PRO A 7 -4.70 2.87 -12.98
CA PRO A 7 -5.95 3.12 -13.71
C PRO A 7 -6.21 4.60 -14.04
N LEU A 8 -5.49 5.52 -13.39
CA LEU A 8 -5.62 6.97 -13.58
C LEU A 8 -4.46 7.58 -14.38
N HIS A 9 -3.60 6.75 -14.99
CA HIS A 9 -2.40 7.22 -15.69
C HIS A 9 -2.68 8.33 -16.73
N ASP A 10 -3.67 8.11 -17.60
CA ASP A 10 -4.01 9.08 -18.65
C ASP A 10 -4.53 10.40 -18.06
N HIS A 11 -5.19 10.36 -16.89
CA HIS A 11 -5.60 11.57 -16.17
C HIS A 11 -4.39 12.34 -15.63
N HIS A 12 -3.40 11.63 -15.06
CA HIS A 12 -2.17 12.26 -14.58
C HIS A 12 -1.42 12.97 -15.72
N VAL A 13 -1.30 12.29 -16.87
CA VAL A 13 -0.66 12.87 -18.06
C VAL A 13 -1.44 14.07 -18.58
N ALA A 14 -2.77 14.00 -18.64
CA ALA A 14 -3.61 15.11 -19.08
C ALA A 14 -3.54 16.33 -18.14
N LEU A 15 -3.30 16.12 -16.83
CA LEU A 15 -3.06 17.17 -15.84
C LEU A 15 -1.62 17.72 -15.86
N GLY A 16 -0.76 17.21 -16.74
CA GLY A 16 0.63 17.65 -16.86
C GLY A 16 1.53 17.16 -15.72
N ALA A 17 1.14 16.09 -15.02
CA ALA A 17 1.94 15.54 -13.94
C ALA A 17 3.33 15.11 -14.45
N LYS A 18 4.36 15.40 -13.65
CA LYS A 18 5.70 14.88 -13.87
C LYS A 18 5.74 13.42 -13.44
N MET A 19 5.78 12.52 -14.42
CA MET A 19 5.77 11.08 -14.15
C MET A 19 7.18 10.55 -13.81
N ALA A 20 7.27 9.67 -12.82
CA ALA A 20 8.52 9.03 -12.41
C ALA A 20 8.33 7.53 -12.15
N GLU A 21 9.44 6.78 -12.20
CA GLU A 21 9.45 5.38 -11.77
C GLU A 21 9.38 5.29 -10.24
N PHE A 22 8.45 4.48 -9.74
CA PHE A 22 8.32 4.16 -8.33
C PHE A 22 7.86 2.70 -8.15
N GLY A 23 8.72 1.84 -7.60
CA GLY A 23 8.38 0.45 -7.29
C GLY A 23 7.89 -0.38 -8.50
N GLY A 24 8.43 -0.13 -9.69
CA GLY A 24 8.00 -0.79 -10.94
C GLY A 24 6.77 -0.18 -11.62
N TRP A 25 6.25 0.94 -11.09
CA TRP A 25 5.13 1.69 -11.65
C TRP A 25 5.58 3.06 -12.18
N THR A 26 4.83 3.62 -13.13
CA THR A 26 4.91 5.03 -13.49
C THR A 26 3.86 5.82 -12.71
N MET A 27 4.31 6.66 -11.78
CA MET A 27 3.47 7.40 -10.83
C MET A 27 3.71 8.92 -10.94
N PRO A 28 2.72 9.77 -10.63
CA PRO A 28 2.89 11.21 -10.61
C PRO A 28 3.76 11.64 -9.43
N LEU A 29 4.84 12.38 -9.69
CA LEU A 29 5.75 12.92 -8.68
C LEU A 29 5.27 14.27 -8.12
N GLU A 30 4.81 15.15 -9.02
CA GLU A 30 4.28 16.47 -8.74
C GLU A 30 3.45 16.96 -9.95
N TYR A 31 2.56 17.91 -9.72
CA TYR A 31 1.76 18.59 -10.74
C TYR A 31 2.32 20.00 -11.03
N PRO A 32 2.01 20.60 -12.19
CA PRO A 32 2.57 21.89 -12.58
C PRO A 32 2.22 23.02 -11.60
N SER A 33 3.18 23.88 -11.29
CA SER A 33 2.98 25.02 -10.38
C SER A 33 1.97 26.04 -10.92
N GLU A 34 1.86 26.15 -12.24
CA GLU A 34 0.89 27.00 -12.94
C GLU A 34 -0.56 26.56 -12.66
N SER A 35 -0.76 25.30 -12.30
CA SER A 35 -2.06 24.74 -11.88
C SER A 35 -2.27 24.75 -10.36
N GLY A 36 -1.36 25.40 -9.61
CA GLY A 36 -1.35 25.38 -8.13
C GLY A 36 -0.67 24.16 -7.52
N GLY A 37 0.04 23.35 -8.32
CA GLY A 37 0.81 22.19 -7.88
C GLY A 37 2.25 22.53 -7.46
N GLY A 38 3.09 21.51 -7.50
CA GLY A 38 4.51 21.56 -7.11
C GLY A 38 4.68 21.15 -5.66
N VAL A 39 5.81 20.49 -5.35
CA VAL A 39 6.00 19.75 -4.08
C VAL A 39 5.64 20.57 -2.83
N LEU A 40 6.04 21.84 -2.76
CA LEU A 40 5.77 22.69 -1.58
C LEU A 40 4.28 23.08 -1.47
N ALA A 41 3.65 23.43 -2.59
CA ALA A 41 2.24 23.83 -2.60
C ALA A 41 1.32 22.63 -2.34
N GLU A 42 1.63 21.48 -2.94
CA GLU A 42 0.91 20.23 -2.69
C GLU A 42 1.03 19.78 -1.23
N HIS A 43 2.23 19.89 -0.65
CA HIS A 43 2.42 19.61 0.77
C HIS A 43 1.58 20.52 1.68
N ALA A 44 1.61 21.84 1.41
CA ALA A 44 0.81 22.80 2.18
C ALA A 44 -0.68 22.51 2.04
N ALA A 45 -1.17 22.25 0.82
CA ALA A 45 -2.58 21.92 0.57
C ALA A 45 -3.06 20.70 1.37
N VAL A 46 -2.25 19.65 1.45
CA VAL A 46 -2.57 18.44 2.24
C VAL A 46 -2.62 18.72 3.74
N ARG A 47 -1.74 19.59 4.24
CA ARG A 47 -1.64 19.95 5.66
C ARG A 47 -2.73 20.92 6.11
N GLU A 48 -3.09 21.86 5.24
CA GLU A 48 -3.92 23.01 5.57
C GLU A 48 -5.37 22.85 5.07
N ALA A 49 -5.60 21.95 4.12
CA ALA A 49 -6.92 21.69 3.55
C ALA A 49 -7.11 20.19 3.25
N ALA A 50 -6.95 19.77 1.99
CA ALA A 50 -7.09 18.40 1.55
C ALA A 50 -6.18 18.13 0.34
N GLY A 51 -5.78 16.87 0.20
CA GLY A 51 -5.10 16.38 -1.00
C GLY A 51 -5.62 15.01 -1.40
N LEU A 52 -5.53 14.71 -2.69
CA LEU A 52 -5.91 13.42 -3.26
C LEU A 52 -4.68 12.74 -3.82
N PHE A 53 -4.44 11.50 -3.40
CA PHE A 53 -3.28 10.70 -3.79
C PHE A 53 -3.72 9.46 -4.56
N ASP A 54 -3.09 9.22 -5.72
CA ASP A 54 -3.20 7.93 -6.40
C ASP A 54 -2.24 6.91 -5.78
N VAL A 55 -2.74 6.14 -4.82
CA VAL A 55 -1.99 5.04 -4.18
C VAL A 55 -2.36 3.68 -4.76
N SER A 56 -2.86 3.64 -6.00
CA SER A 56 -3.33 2.38 -6.63
C SER A 56 -2.23 1.34 -6.76
N HIS A 57 -0.97 1.79 -6.88
CA HIS A 57 0.23 0.95 -6.98
C HIS A 57 0.51 0.10 -5.72
N LEU A 58 -0.01 0.46 -4.55
CA LEU A 58 0.11 -0.37 -3.35
C LEU A 58 -0.54 -1.74 -3.58
N GLY A 59 0.08 -2.78 -3.02
CA GLY A 59 -0.44 -4.13 -3.10
C GLY A 59 -1.79 -4.30 -2.41
N LYS A 60 -2.54 -5.30 -2.85
CA LYS A 60 -3.84 -5.66 -2.28
C LYS A 60 -3.93 -7.19 -2.24
N ALA A 61 -3.88 -7.78 -1.06
CA ALA A 61 -3.98 -9.22 -0.85
C ALA A 61 -5.06 -9.55 0.18
N SER A 62 -5.64 -10.76 0.13
CA SER A 62 -6.63 -11.23 1.10
C SER A 62 -6.34 -12.67 1.49
N VAL A 63 -6.26 -12.94 2.79
CA VAL A 63 -6.28 -14.30 3.33
C VAL A 63 -7.68 -14.59 3.83
N ARG A 64 -8.29 -15.66 3.32
CA ARG A 64 -9.70 -16.00 3.56
C ARG A 64 -9.88 -17.45 3.95
N GLY A 65 -10.87 -17.70 4.82
CA GLY A 65 -11.25 -19.03 5.27
C GLY A 65 -11.10 -19.21 6.78
N ALA A 66 -11.45 -20.40 7.27
CA ALA A 66 -11.27 -20.76 8.67
C ALA A 66 -9.79 -20.63 9.08
N GLY A 67 -9.53 -19.95 10.20
CA GLY A 67 -8.18 -19.72 10.70
C GLY A 67 -7.38 -18.61 9.99
N ALA A 68 -8.00 -17.82 9.10
CA ALA A 68 -7.31 -16.75 8.38
C ALA A 68 -6.62 -15.76 9.32
N LEU A 69 -7.29 -15.35 10.41
CA LEU A 69 -6.71 -14.44 11.39
C LEU A 69 -5.46 -15.04 12.05
N ASP A 70 -5.56 -16.28 12.54
CA ASP A 70 -4.45 -16.95 13.23
C ASP A 70 -3.27 -17.21 12.29
N HIS A 71 -3.54 -17.59 11.04
CA HIS A 71 -2.52 -17.77 10.00
C HIS A 71 -1.73 -16.48 9.77
N VAL A 72 -2.43 -15.37 9.50
CA VAL A 72 -1.77 -14.09 9.28
C VAL A 72 -1.04 -13.62 10.54
N ASN A 73 -1.62 -13.84 11.72
CA ASN A 73 -1.02 -13.47 13.01
C ASN A 73 0.26 -14.27 13.34
N ALA A 74 0.48 -15.42 12.69
CA ALA A 74 1.71 -16.19 12.82
C ALA A 74 2.86 -15.66 11.94
N VAL A 75 2.53 -14.92 10.87
CA VAL A 75 3.49 -14.41 9.88
C VAL A 75 3.89 -12.96 10.17
N LEU A 76 3.00 -12.16 10.75
CA LEU A 76 3.22 -10.74 11.01
C LEU A 76 3.73 -10.48 12.43
N THR A 77 4.48 -9.39 12.62
CA THR A 77 5.14 -9.12 13.90
C THR A 77 4.21 -8.62 15.00
N ASN A 78 3.07 -8.01 14.65
CA ASN A 78 2.14 -7.43 15.63
C ASN A 78 0.90 -8.31 15.81
N ASP A 79 0.40 -8.37 17.05
CA ASP A 79 -0.75 -9.19 17.40
C ASP A 79 -2.06 -8.57 16.88
N LEU A 80 -2.59 -9.14 15.80
CA LEU A 80 -3.85 -8.78 15.17
C LEU A 80 -5.06 -9.08 16.05
N ARG A 81 -4.95 -9.93 17.07
CA ARG A 81 -6.05 -10.20 18.03
C ARG A 81 -6.29 -9.01 18.96
N ARG A 82 -5.41 -8.00 18.94
CA ARG A 82 -5.59 -6.73 19.66
C ARG A 82 -6.52 -5.75 18.94
N ILE A 83 -6.92 -6.06 17.71
CA ILE A 83 -7.91 -5.30 16.94
C ILE A 83 -9.07 -6.23 16.54
N GLY A 84 -10.21 -5.64 16.18
CA GLY A 84 -11.42 -6.34 15.78
C GLY A 84 -11.86 -6.07 14.34
N PRO A 85 -12.97 -6.68 13.89
CA PRO A 85 -13.54 -6.45 12.57
C PRO A 85 -13.74 -4.96 12.23
N GLY A 86 -13.34 -4.56 11.03
CA GLY A 86 -13.39 -3.18 10.54
C GLY A 86 -12.22 -2.30 10.98
N GLN A 87 -11.30 -2.82 11.80
CA GLN A 87 -10.11 -2.09 12.25
C GLN A 87 -8.87 -2.49 11.45
N ALA A 88 -7.87 -1.62 11.49
CA ALA A 88 -6.59 -1.79 10.81
C ALA A 88 -5.42 -1.64 11.78
N GLN A 89 -4.31 -2.31 11.49
CA GLN A 89 -3.08 -2.21 12.26
C GLN A 89 -1.88 -2.18 11.31
N TYR A 90 -0.95 -1.26 11.58
CA TYR A 90 0.37 -1.27 10.99
C TYR A 90 1.21 -2.40 11.58
N THR A 91 1.91 -3.15 10.74
CA THR A 91 2.74 -4.28 11.15
C THR A 91 3.84 -4.56 10.13
N LEU A 92 4.77 -5.44 10.48
CA LEU A 92 5.87 -5.86 9.61
C LEU A 92 5.66 -7.31 9.20
N CYS A 93 6.04 -7.62 7.96
CA CYS A 93 6.30 -8.97 7.50
C CYS A 93 7.82 -9.17 7.52
N CYS A 94 8.29 -10.17 8.27
CA CYS A 94 9.70 -10.50 8.39
C CYS A 94 10.00 -11.88 7.82
N ASP A 95 11.23 -12.11 7.40
CA ASP A 95 11.73 -13.43 7.06
C ASP A 95 12.18 -14.21 8.31
N GLU A 96 12.61 -15.47 8.11
CA GLU A 96 13.06 -16.37 9.19
C GLU A 96 14.27 -15.83 9.97
N THR A 97 15.03 -14.89 9.42
CA THR A 97 16.17 -14.25 10.08
C THR A 97 15.76 -13.03 10.92
N GLY A 98 14.48 -12.63 10.85
CA GLY A 98 13.95 -11.41 11.44
C GLY A 98 14.17 -10.16 10.58
N GLY A 99 14.66 -10.31 9.35
CA GLY A 99 14.81 -9.22 8.40
C GLY A 99 13.46 -8.75 7.87
N THR A 100 13.25 -7.43 7.77
CA THR A 100 12.00 -6.87 7.25
C THR A 100 11.88 -7.12 5.75
N VAL A 101 10.87 -7.90 5.35
CA VAL A 101 10.46 -8.08 3.95
C VAL A 101 9.63 -6.88 3.50
N ASP A 102 8.68 -6.45 4.33
CA ASP A 102 7.85 -5.27 4.07
C ASP A 102 7.20 -4.75 5.36
N ASP A 103 6.86 -3.46 5.38
CA ASP A 103 5.84 -2.92 6.28
C ASP A 103 4.49 -2.84 5.56
N LEU A 104 3.39 -3.06 6.29
CA LEU A 104 2.06 -3.06 5.70
C LEU A 104 0.96 -2.70 6.70
N ILE A 105 -0.21 -2.35 6.15
CA ILE A 105 -1.45 -2.24 6.93
C ILE A 105 -2.27 -3.52 6.75
N ALA A 106 -2.59 -4.17 7.87
CA ALA A 106 -3.51 -5.30 7.92
C ALA A 106 -4.88 -4.85 8.45
N TYR A 107 -5.94 -5.16 7.71
CA TYR A 107 -7.33 -4.92 8.08
C TYR A 107 -7.98 -6.24 8.45
N VAL A 108 -8.47 -6.35 9.68
CA VAL A 108 -9.31 -7.48 10.08
C VAL A 108 -10.73 -7.16 9.59
N ARG A 109 -11.18 -7.80 8.51
CA ARG A 109 -12.57 -7.64 8.02
C ARG A 109 -13.53 -8.56 8.76
N SER A 110 -13.06 -9.75 9.10
CA SER A 110 -13.73 -10.72 9.98
C SER A 110 -12.71 -11.75 10.49
N GLU A 111 -13.13 -12.70 11.32
CA GLU A 111 -12.28 -13.85 11.70
C GLU A 111 -11.88 -14.74 10.51
N PHE A 112 -12.61 -14.64 9.39
CA PHE A 112 -12.39 -15.41 8.16
C PHE A 112 -11.82 -14.60 7.00
N ASP A 113 -11.52 -13.31 7.20
CA ASP A 113 -11.01 -12.44 6.14
C ASP A 113 -10.10 -11.35 6.72
N VAL A 114 -8.82 -11.45 6.38
CA VAL A 114 -7.82 -10.41 6.64
C VAL A 114 -7.36 -9.84 5.31
N PHE A 115 -7.47 -8.52 5.17
CA PHE A 115 -7.06 -7.76 3.99
C PHE A 115 -5.75 -7.04 4.24
N LEU A 116 -4.82 -7.15 3.32
CA LEU A 116 -3.45 -6.66 3.48
C LEU A 116 -3.13 -5.65 2.39
N VAL A 117 -2.47 -4.56 2.79
CA VAL A 117 -1.99 -3.50 1.91
C VAL A 117 -0.46 -3.38 2.04
N PRO A 118 0.32 -4.23 1.34
CA PRO A 118 1.78 -4.11 1.28
C PRO A 118 2.26 -3.02 0.32
N ASN A 119 3.53 -2.66 0.39
CA ASN A 119 4.16 -1.75 -0.58
C ASN A 119 4.17 -2.35 -1.98
N ALA A 120 4.19 -1.47 -2.98
CA ALA A 120 4.05 -1.83 -4.38
C ALA A 120 5.03 -2.93 -4.83
N ALA A 121 6.33 -2.70 -4.65
CA ALA A 121 7.36 -3.63 -5.12
C ALA A 121 7.38 -4.96 -4.34
N ASN A 122 6.93 -4.95 -3.08
CA ASN A 122 7.07 -6.08 -2.15
C ASN A 122 5.84 -6.99 -2.09
N THR A 123 4.77 -6.64 -2.81
CA THR A 123 3.49 -7.38 -2.75
C THR A 123 3.66 -8.87 -3.02
N ALA A 124 4.43 -9.24 -4.05
CA ALA A 124 4.65 -10.65 -4.38
C ALA A 124 5.44 -11.39 -3.29
N ALA A 125 6.42 -10.73 -2.67
CA ALA A 125 7.21 -11.30 -1.58
C ALA A 125 6.35 -11.53 -0.33
N VAL A 126 5.50 -10.56 0.03
CA VAL A 126 4.55 -10.70 1.16
C VAL A 126 3.56 -11.85 0.91
N VAL A 127 3.03 -11.96 -0.31
CA VAL A 127 2.13 -13.09 -0.66
C VAL A 127 2.85 -14.42 -0.56
N ALA A 128 4.11 -14.50 -1.00
CA ALA A 128 4.90 -15.72 -0.87
C ALA A 128 5.13 -16.13 0.59
N GLN A 129 5.42 -15.17 1.49
CA GLN A 129 5.55 -15.44 2.94
C GLN A 129 4.26 -16.00 3.54
N LEU A 130 3.09 -15.55 3.07
CA LEU A 130 1.79 -16.04 3.53
C LEU A 130 1.40 -17.40 2.94
N GLN A 131 2.15 -17.91 1.96
CA GLN A 131 1.91 -19.20 1.30
C GLN A 131 2.87 -20.31 1.74
N ALA A 132 3.95 -19.96 2.46
CA ALA A 132 4.93 -20.89 3.02
C ALA A 132 4.35 -21.65 4.22
#